data_AF-A0A4Y1RQV2-F1
#
_entry.id   AF-A0A4Y1RQV2-F1
#
_cell.length_a   1.000
_cell.length_b   1.000
_cell.length_c   1.000
_cell.angle_alpha   90.00
_cell.angle_beta   90.00
_cell.angle_gamma   90.00
#
_symmetry.space_group_name_H-M   'P 1'
#
loop_
_entity.id
_entity.type
_entity.pdbx_description
1 polymer ?
#
loop_
_entity_poly.entity_id
_entity_poly.type
_entity_poly.pdbx_seq_one_letter_code
_entity_poly.pdbx_strand_id
1 'polypeptide(L)'
;MKIVLEQLKNGIAQFELVSSPFSQFHLRILRGRGSSATKKVERYSVQKVTGDGRCLFRALVKGMAFNKGFSLSPREEKNDADELRMAVKEIICEDEEERPKYEAALVAITVDESLNRYCQRITRPDFWGGESELLVLSKLCGQPITVYIPEHEHTNGGRSSGFIPIAEYGTEFGKGSRNRKPRKVVRLLYSGSNHYDLLV
;
A
#
# COMPACT_ATOMS: atom_id res chain seq x y z
N MET A 1 1.53 14.83 -17.18
CA MET A 1 1.51 14.08 -15.90
C MET A 1 0.09 13.88 -15.35
N LYS A 2 -0.83 14.86 -15.43
CA LYS A 2 -2.27 14.69 -15.12
C LYS A 2 -2.94 13.43 -15.71
N ILE A 3 -2.47 12.97 -16.88
CA ILE A 3 -2.95 11.75 -17.56
C ILE A 3 -2.78 10.50 -16.69
N VAL A 4 -1.71 10.36 -15.91
CA VAL A 4 -1.46 9.15 -15.10
C VAL A 4 -2.36 9.10 -13.87
N LEU A 5 -2.53 10.22 -13.14
CA LEU A 5 -3.51 10.31 -12.07
C LEU A 5 -4.93 10.09 -12.57
N GLU A 6 -5.27 10.63 -13.74
CA GLU A 6 -6.56 10.42 -14.35
C GLU A 6 -6.72 8.98 -14.87
N GLN A 7 -5.66 8.32 -15.32
CA GLN A 7 -5.63 6.89 -15.66
C GLN A 7 -5.75 6.00 -14.41
N LEU A 8 -5.19 6.40 -13.27
CA LEU A 8 -5.33 5.73 -11.98
C LEU A 8 -6.72 5.98 -11.37
N LYS A 9 -7.32 7.17 -11.58
CA LYS A 9 -8.68 7.52 -11.11
C LYS A 9 -9.79 6.96 -12.03
N ASN A 10 -9.57 6.93 -13.35
CA ASN A 10 -10.55 6.53 -14.39
C ASN A 10 -10.27 5.16 -15.01
N GLY A 11 -9.19 4.46 -14.61
CA GLY A 11 -8.95 3.08 -15.02
C GLY A 11 -8.51 2.86 -16.47
N ILE A 12 -7.83 3.84 -17.09
CA ILE A 12 -7.48 3.82 -18.53
C ILE A 12 -6.02 3.39 -18.78
N ALA A 13 -5.20 3.22 -17.73
CA ALA A 13 -4.04 2.33 -17.83
C ALA A 13 -4.55 0.89 -18.09
N GLN A 14 -3.72 -0.11 -18.46
CA GLN A 14 -4.17 -1.52 -18.63
C GLN A 14 -4.69 -2.21 -17.34
N PHE A 15 -5.25 -1.44 -16.42
CA PHE A 15 -5.87 -1.79 -15.17
C PHE A 15 -7.15 -0.95 -15.00
N GLU A 16 -8.32 -1.53 -15.32
CA GLU A 16 -9.63 -0.88 -15.16
C GLU A 16 -9.94 -0.46 -13.71
N LEU A 17 -10.51 0.74 -13.53
CA LEU A 17 -11.07 1.34 -12.31
C LEU A 17 -12.26 2.24 -12.65
N VAL A 18 -13.42 1.88 -12.08
CA VAL A 18 -14.72 2.54 -12.24
C VAL A 18 -14.80 3.81 -11.38
N SER A 19 -15.15 4.94 -12.00
CA SER A 19 -15.50 6.21 -11.37
C SER A 19 -16.70 6.10 -10.42
N SER A 20 -16.72 6.85 -9.32
CA SER A 20 -17.95 7.14 -8.58
C SER A 20 -17.86 8.47 -7.84
N PRO A 21 -18.93 9.30 -7.84
CA PRO A 21 -18.97 10.60 -7.19
C PRO A 21 -19.44 10.51 -5.72
N PHE A 22 -18.91 11.45 -4.92
CA PHE A 22 -19.45 12.07 -3.69
C PHE A 22 -19.92 11.23 -2.46
N SER A 23 -19.27 11.61 -1.35
CA SER A 23 -19.81 12.05 -0.05
C SER A 23 -20.26 11.06 1.04
N GLN A 24 -19.72 11.37 2.23
CA GLN A 24 -20.34 11.35 3.56
C GLN A 24 -20.13 10.15 4.53
N PHE A 25 -19.50 10.51 5.66
CA PHE A 25 -19.67 10.00 7.03
C PHE A 25 -19.14 8.60 7.43
N HIS A 26 -17.90 8.54 7.93
CA HIS A 26 -17.61 8.58 9.39
C HIS A 26 -16.11 8.39 9.62
N LEU A 27 -15.45 9.48 10.00
CA LEU A 27 -14.08 9.49 10.48
C LEU A 27 -14.06 8.93 11.91
N ARG A 28 -13.73 7.64 12.08
CA ARG A 28 -13.21 7.13 13.36
C ARG A 28 -11.69 7.27 13.34
N ILE A 29 -11.19 8.50 13.55
CA ILE A 29 -9.81 8.65 14.06
C ILE A 29 -9.86 8.37 15.56
N LEU A 30 -8.75 7.81 16.04
CA LEU A 30 -8.34 7.58 17.43
C LEU A 30 -8.68 6.19 17.97
N ARG A 31 -7.63 5.37 18.01
CA ARG A 31 -7.46 4.20 18.89
C ARG A 31 -8.55 3.15 18.72
N GLY A 32 -8.38 2.32 17.70
CA GLY A 32 -8.83 0.95 17.77
C GLY A 32 -8.12 0.25 18.92
N ARG A 33 -8.69 0.37 20.13
CA ARG A 33 -8.53 -0.58 21.23
C ARG A 33 -9.18 -1.88 20.77
N GLY A 34 -8.51 -2.57 19.87
CA GLY A 34 -8.80 -3.92 19.43
C GLY A 34 -7.93 -4.84 20.26
N SER A 35 -8.60 -5.67 21.06
CA SER A 35 -8.05 -6.68 21.95
C SER A 35 -6.79 -7.35 21.39
N SER A 36 -5.87 -7.68 22.30
CA SER A 36 -4.86 -8.72 22.09
C SER A 36 -5.56 -10.07 21.89
N ALA A 37 -6.25 -10.24 20.76
CA ALA A 37 -6.43 -11.52 20.14
C ALA A 37 -5.10 -11.78 19.47
N THR A 38 -4.34 -12.76 19.96
CA THR A 38 -3.09 -13.19 19.34
C THR A 38 -3.35 -13.41 17.85
N LYS A 39 -2.88 -12.48 17.02
CA LYS A 39 -3.13 -12.54 15.57
C LYS A 39 -2.58 -13.87 15.07
N LYS A 40 -3.45 -14.68 14.48
CA LYS A 40 -3.16 -16.07 14.13
C LYS A 40 -2.02 -16.11 13.11
N VAL A 41 -1.12 -17.06 13.30
CA VAL A 41 -0.06 -17.36 12.34
C VAL A 41 -0.67 -17.87 11.04
N GLU A 42 -0.29 -17.24 9.94
CA GLU A 42 -0.73 -17.58 8.59
C GLU A 42 0.41 -18.16 7.76
N ARG A 43 0.10 -18.92 6.71
CA ARG A 43 1.08 -19.56 5.81
C ARG A 43 0.89 -19.06 4.39
N TYR A 44 1.99 -18.59 3.80
CA TYR A 44 2.04 -18.05 2.44
C TYR A 44 3.35 -18.45 1.77
N SER A 45 3.41 -18.30 0.45
CA SER A 45 4.67 -18.35 -0.28
C SER A 45 5.24 -16.95 -0.44
N VAL A 46 6.56 -16.81 -0.29
CA VAL A 46 7.24 -15.52 -0.47
C VAL A 46 7.69 -15.38 -1.92
N GLN A 47 7.23 -14.33 -2.60
CA GLN A 47 7.81 -13.88 -3.85
C GLN A 47 8.74 -12.70 -3.59
N LYS A 48 10.03 -12.90 -3.89
CA LYS A 48 11.05 -11.90 -3.67
C LYS A 48 10.91 -10.71 -4.62
N VAL A 49 11.17 -9.54 -4.07
CA VAL A 49 11.18 -8.25 -4.78
C VAL A 49 12.61 -7.71 -4.85
N THR A 50 12.92 -7.00 -5.92
CA THR A 50 14.24 -6.38 -6.12
C THR A 50 14.50 -5.29 -5.07
N GLY A 51 15.67 -5.32 -4.42
CA GLY A 51 16.11 -4.33 -3.44
C GLY A 51 16.79 -3.11 -4.08
N ASP A 52 16.04 -2.29 -4.81
CA ASP A 52 16.53 -1.09 -5.52
C ASP A 52 15.89 0.22 -5.01
N GLY A 53 15.46 0.22 -3.75
CA GLY A 53 14.74 1.33 -3.10
C GLY A 53 13.24 1.36 -3.40
N ARG A 54 12.73 0.55 -4.34
CA ARG A 54 11.31 0.53 -4.72
C ARG A 54 10.52 -0.63 -4.11
N CYS A 55 11.09 -1.37 -3.15
CA CYS A 55 10.55 -2.65 -2.72
C CYS A 55 9.07 -2.59 -2.31
N LEU A 56 8.65 -1.56 -1.55
CA LEU A 56 7.24 -1.36 -1.19
C LEU A 56 6.34 -1.25 -2.43
N PHE A 57 6.67 -0.32 -3.32
CA PHE A 57 5.88 -0.02 -4.51
C PHE A 57 5.85 -1.22 -5.47
N ARG A 58 7.00 -1.88 -5.68
CA ARG A 58 7.12 -3.10 -6.49
C ARG A 58 6.29 -4.24 -5.93
N ALA A 59 6.35 -4.48 -4.62
CA ALA A 59 5.57 -5.52 -3.97
C ALA A 59 4.06 -5.27 -4.13
N LEU A 60 3.62 -4.01 -4.03
CA LEU A 60 2.23 -3.64 -4.24
C LEU A 60 1.75 -3.87 -5.67
N VAL A 61 2.47 -3.36 -6.69
CA VAL A 61 2.07 -3.55 -8.10
C VAL A 61 2.08 -5.04 -8.49
N LYS A 62 3.09 -5.78 -8.02
CA LYS A 62 3.18 -7.23 -8.23
C LYS A 62 2.00 -7.97 -7.60
N GLY A 63 1.61 -7.61 -6.37
CA GLY A 63 0.45 -8.17 -5.71
C GLY A 63 -0.87 -7.82 -6.38
N MET A 64 -1.03 -6.59 -6.87
CA MET A 64 -2.21 -6.17 -7.63
C MET A 64 -2.34 -6.93 -8.95
N ALA A 65 -1.23 -7.10 -9.67
CA ALA A 65 -1.17 -7.90 -10.89
C ALA A 65 -1.51 -9.38 -10.62
N PHE A 66 -0.90 -9.96 -9.58
CA PHE A 66 -1.17 -11.34 -9.16
C PHE A 66 -2.65 -11.57 -8.84
N ASN A 67 -3.28 -10.65 -8.11
CA ASN A 67 -4.71 -10.72 -7.78
C ASN A 67 -5.63 -10.72 -9.02
N LYS A 68 -5.17 -10.10 -10.12
CA LYS A 68 -5.84 -10.05 -11.43
C LYS A 68 -5.46 -11.21 -12.35
N GLY A 69 -4.52 -12.08 -11.97
CA GLY A 69 -4.17 -13.29 -12.71
C GLY A 69 -3.07 -13.12 -13.75
N PHE A 70 -2.26 -12.06 -13.68
CA PHE A 70 -1.10 -11.89 -14.54
C PHE A 70 0.16 -11.56 -13.74
N SER A 71 1.31 -11.80 -14.38
CA SER A 71 2.64 -11.52 -13.84
C SER A 71 3.27 -10.36 -14.60
N LEU A 72 3.99 -9.50 -13.88
CA LEU A 72 4.76 -8.41 -14.46
C LEU A 72 6.21 -8.85 -14.74
N SER A 73 6.81 -8.35 -15.81
CA SER A 73 8.25 -8.42 -16.02
C SER A 73 8.99 -7.51 -15.04
N PRO A 74 10.30 -7.73 -14.78
CA PRO A 74 11.08 -6.86 -13.88
C PRO A 74 11.10 -5.37 -14.30
N ARG A 75 10.94 -5.10 -15.60
CA ARG A 75 10.85 -3.75 -16.16
C ARG A 75 9.48 -3.12 -15.90
N GLU A 76 8.39 -3.86 -16.08
CA GLU A 76 7.03 -3.39 -15.76
C GLU A 76 6.90 -3.15 -14.25
N GLU A 77 7.37 -4.07 -13.42
CA GLU A 77 7.40 -3.88 -11.96
C GLU A 77 8.12 -2.57 -11.57
N LYS A 78 9.22 -2.23 -12.26
CA LYS A 78 9.98 -1.01 -12.01
C LYS A 78 9.17 0.24 -12.39
N ASN A 79 8.64 0.24 -13.61
CA ASN A 79 7.94 1.38 -14.17
C ASN A 79 6.67 1.67 -13.37
N ASP A 80 5.84 0.66 -13.12
CA ASP A 80 4.59 0.79 -12.37
C ASP A 80 4.88 1.22 -10.92
N ALA A 81 5.97 0.74 -10.31
CA ALA A 81 6.40 1.19 -8.99
C ALA A 81 6.79 2.67 -8.95
N ASP A 82 7.53 3.15 -9.96
CA ASP A 82 7.86 4.57 -10.10
C ASP A 82 6.61 5.41 -10.35
N GLU A 83 5.62 4.91 -11.11
CA GLU A 83 4.33 5.59 -11.31
C GLU A 83 3.54 5.70 -10.01
N LEU A 84 3.43 4.63 -9.20
CA LEU A 84 2.78 4.69 -7.89
C LEU A 84 3.45 5.71 -6.97
N ARG A 85 4.78 5.75 -6.94
CA ARG A 85 5.54 6.72 -6.15
C ARG A 85 5.24 8.16 -6.58
N MET A 86 5.21 8.41 -7.90
CA MET A 86 4.88 9.73 -8.42
C MET A 86 3.42 10.13 -8.15
N ALA A 87 2.49 9.17 -8.16
CA ALA A 87 1.09 9.43 -7.82
C ALA A 87 0.92 9.83 -6.34
N VAL A 88 1.65 9.20 -5.41
CA VAL A 88 1.67 9.63 -4.01
C VAL A 88 2.20 11.06 -3.89
N LYS A 89 3.33 11.36 -4.56
CA LYS A 89 3.89 12.71 -4.59
C LYS A 89 2.89 13.73 -5.13
N GLU A 90 2.20 13.44 -6.22
CA GLU A 90 1.25 14.40 -6.81
C GLU A 90 0.10 14.70 -5.83
N ILE A 91 -0.50 13.67 -5.23
CA ILE A 91 -1.59 13.83 -4.27
C ILE A 91 -1.13 14.56 -3.00
N ILE A 92 0.00 14.15 -2.42
CA ILE A 92 0.42 14.66 -1.11
C ILE A 92 1.13 16.00 -1.23
N CYS A 93 1.85 16.28 -2.32
CA CYS A 93 2.70 17.47 -2.44
C CYS A 93 2.09 18.56 -3.32
N GLU A 94 1.18 18.22 -4.23
CA GLU A 94 0.74 19.16 -5.29
C GLU A 94 -0.77 19.38 -5.29
N ASP A 95 -1.56 18.37 -4.93
CA ASP A 95 -3.03 18.45 -4.97
C ASP A 95 -3.60 18.95 -3.63
N GLU A 96 -3.76 20.27 -3.49
CA GLU A 96 -4.26 20.89 -2.25
C GLU A 96 -5.71 20.51 -1.90
N GLU A 97 -6.51 20.10 -2.89
CA GLU A 97 -7.91 19.71 -2.70
C GLU A 97 -8.05 18.23 -2.32
N GLU A 98 -7.24 17.35 -2.91
CA GLU A 98 -7.25 15.92 -2.57
C GLU A 98 -6.46 15.61 -1.30
N ARG A 99 -5.34 16.30 -1.05
CA ARG A 99 -4.44 16.06 0.08
C ARG A 99 -5.16 15.91 1.43
N PRO A 100 -6.15 16.75 1.81
CA PRO A 100 -6.84 16.63 3.09
C PRO A 100 -7.60 15.30 3.28
N LYS A 101 -7.97 14.61 2.20
CA LYS A 101 -8.63 13.28 2.27
C LYS A 101 -7.69 12.18 2.79
N TYR A 102 -6.39 12.47 2.85
CA TYR A 102 -5.31 11.62 3.30
C TYR A 102 -4.72 12.08 4.64
N GLU A 103 -5.55 12.66 5.52
CA GLU A 103 -5.15 13.16 6.85
C GLU A 103 -4.22 12.20 7.62
N ALA A 104 -4.57 10.92 7.70
CA ALA A 104 -3.74 9.93 8.38
C ALA A 104 -2.32 9.83 7.80
N ALA A 105 -2.17 9.92 6.47
CA ALA A 105 -0.86 9.92 5.82
C ALA A 105 -0.10 11.21 6.12
N LEU A 106 -0.79 12.37 6.12
CA LEU A 106 -0.18 13.64 6.48
C LEU A 106 0.36 13.64 7.90
N VAL A 107 -0.41 13.11 8.86
CA VAL A 107 0.03 12.96 10.25
C VAL A 107 1.24 12.02 10.33
N ALA A 108 1.20 10.87 9.66
CA ALA A 108 2.33 9.94 9.63
C ALA A 108 3.61 10.62 9.09
N ILE A 109 3.50 11.42 8.04
CA ILE A 109 4.62 12.19 7.49
C ILE A 109 5.12 13.24 8.49
N THR A 110 4.21 14.06 9.03
CA THR A 110 4.59 15.26 9.82
C THR A 110 5.10 14.95 11.22
N VAL A 111 4.83 13.75 11.73
CA VAL A 111 5.46 13.24 12.96
C VAL A 111 6.96 13.01 12.78
N ASP A 112 7.39 12.55 11.60
CA ASP A 112 8.78 12.18 11.33
C ASP A 112 9.59 13.30 10.67
N GLU A 113 8.97 14.06 9.75
CA GLU A 113 9.64 15.16 9.05
C GLU A 113 8.67 16.24 8.53
N SER A 114 9.18 17.40 8.11
CA SER A 114 8.33 18.41 7.49
C SER A 114 7.78 17.94 6.13
N LEU A 115 6.55 18.34 5.79
CA LEU A 115 5.93 17.99 4.51
C LEU A 115 6.81 18.41 3.32
N ASN A 116 7.49 19.56 3.40
CA ASN A 116 8.42 20.01 2.37
C ASN A 116 9.59 19.03 2.18
N ARG A 117 10.22 18.60 3.29
CA ARG A 117 11.33 17.65 3.23
C ARG A 117 10.90 16.30 2.65
N TYR A 118 9.73 15.80 3.06
CA TYR A 118 9.12 14.62 2.48
C TYR A 118 8.94 14.75 0.96
N CYS A 119 8.35 15.87 0.51
CA CYS A 119 8.09 16.13 -0.90
C CYS A 119 9.36 16.24 -1.76
N GLN A 120 10.48 16.69 -1.18
CA GLN A 120 11.78 16.64 -1.84
C GLN A 120 12.29 15.19 -1.97
N ARG A 121 12.18 14.40 -0.90
CA ARG A 121 12.73 13.05 -0.83
C ARG A 121 11.96 12.03 -1.66
N ILE A 122 10.63 12.06 -1.66
CA ILE A 122 9.81 11.08 -2.38
C ILE A 122 10.09 11.04 -3.89
N THR A 123 10.64 12.12 -4.45
CA THR A 123 11.05 12.18 -5.87
C THR A 123 12.29 11.35 -6.19
N ARG A 124 13.09 10.98 -5.19
CA ARG A 124 14.34 10.28 -5.40
C ARG A 124 14.11 8.78 -5.62
N PRO A 125 14.87 8.15 -6.54
CA PRO A 125 14.73 6.73 -6.84
C PRO A 125 15.19 5.80 -5.71
N ASP A 126 15.92 6.33 -4.72
CA ASP A 126 16.39 5.63 -3.51
C ASP A 126 15.45 5.85 -2.29
N PHE A 127 14.31 6.52 -2.48
CA PHE A 127 13.32 6.73 -1.44
C PHE A 127 12.61 5.43 -1.06
N TRP A 128 12.73 5.03 0.21
CA TRP A 128 12.03 3.87 0.75
C TRP A 128 10.66 4.29 1.27
N GLY A 129 9.61 3.72 0.71
CA GLY A 129 8.25 3.95 1.20
C GLY A 129 7.93 3.15 2.46
N GLY A 130 6.94 3.59 3.21
CA GLY A 130 6.45 2.91 4.40
C GLY A 130 4.96 3.15 4.66
N GLU A 131 4.61 3.43 5.92
CA GLU A 131 3.23 3.56 6.37
C GLU A 131 2.49 4.74 5.69
N SER A 132 3.13 5.90 5.55
CA SER A 132 2.54 7.08 4.89
C SER A 132 2.10 6.77 3.46
N GLU A 133 2.94 6.07 2.69
CA GLU A 133 2.63 5.70 1.31
C GLU A 133 1.52 4.65 1.27
N LEU A 134 1.51 3.67 2.18
CA LEU A 134 0.45 2.65 2.26
C LEU A 134 -0.93 3.25 2.57
N LEU A 135 -0.99 4.27 3.43
CA LEU A 135 -2.21 5.02 3.73
C LEU A 135 -2.77 5.73 2.49
N VAL A 136 -1.89 6.25 1.63
CA VAL A 136 -2.29 6.88 0.37
C VAL A 136 -2.69 5.83 -0.67
N LEU A 137 -1.82 4.84 -0.90
CA LEU A 137 -1.95 3.87 -1.98
C LEU A 137 -3.14 2.94 -1.81
N SER A 138 -3.44 2.50 -0.58
CA SER A 138 -4.63 1.68 -0.32
C SER A 138 -5.92 2.39 -0.76
N LYS A 139 -6.06 3.67 -0.43
CA LYS A 139 -7.19 4.52 -0.83
C LYS A 139 -7.17 4.83 -2.32
N LEU A 140 -6.03 5.29 -2.86
CA LEU A 140 -5.87 5.67 -4.26
C LEU A 140 -6.18 4.49 -5.19
N CYS A 141 -5.67 3.30 -4.86
CA CYS A 141 -5.89 2.10 -5.65
C CYS A 141 -7.21 1.39 -5.31
N GLY A 142 -7.93 1.84 -4.28
CA GLY A 142 -9.10 1.15 -3.73
C GLY A 142 -8.80 -0.31 -3.39
N GLN A 143 -7.63 -0.58 -2.85
CA GLN A 143 -7.01 -1.89 -2.73
C GLN A 143 -6.75 -2.22 -1.25
N PRO A 144 -7.32 -3.31 -0.69
CA PRO A 144 -6.95 -3.75 0.65
C PRO A 144 -5.51 -4.22 0.66
N ILE A 145 -4.76 -3.81 1.69
CA ILE A 145 -3.36 -4.18 1.90
C ILE A 145 -3.21 -4.68 3.34
N THR A 146 -2.54 -5.82 3.52
CA THR A 146 -2.14 -6.32 4.84
C THR A 146 -0.63 -6.49 4.85
N VAL A 147 0.03 -5.91 5.86
CA VAL A 147 1.47 -6.06 6.07
C VAL A 147 1.70 -7.14 7.12
N TYR A 148 2.58 -8.08 6.82
CA TYR A 148 2.99 -9.19 7.66
C TYR A 148 4.45 -9.09 8.03
N ILE A 149 4.83 -9.72 9.13
CA ILE A 149 6.23 -10.04 9.46
C ILE A 149 6.39 -11.56 9.63
N PRO A 150 7.61 -12.10 9.49
CA PRO A 150 7.88 -13.49 9.85
C PRO A 150 7.56 -13.76 11.32
N GLU A 151 6.97 -14.92 11.63
CA GLU A 151 6.62 -15.30 13.00
C GLU A 151 7.83 -15.30 13.95
N HIS A 152 9.00 -15.71 13.45
CA HIS A 152 10.23 -15.75 14.23
C HIS A 152 10.75 -14.35 14.64
N GLU A 153 10.30 -13.27 13.99
CA GLU A 153 10.61 -11.91 14.46
C GLU A 153 9.80 -11.55 15.73
N HIS A 154 8.73 -12.29 16.05
CA HIS A 154 7.83 -12.03 17.18
C HIS A 154 7.99 -13.01 18.35
N THR A 155 8.47 -14.23 18.12
CA THR A 155 8.67 -15.25 19.16
C THR A 155 10.14 -15.63 19.25
N ASN A 156 10.76 -15.52 20.43
CA ASN A 156 12.14 -15.94 20.72
C ASN A 156 12.37 -17.47 20.63
N GLY A 157 11.73 -18.17 19.69
CA GLY A 157 11.80 -19.62 19.58
C GLY A 157 11.46 -20.15 18.20
N GLY A 158 12.39 -20.94 17.64
CA GLY A 158 12.15 -21.92 16.59
C GLY A 158 12.08 -21.43 15.14
N ARG A 159 12.48 -22.31 14.21
CA ARG A 159 12.35 -22.18 12.74
C ARG A 159 10.88 -22.25 12.30
N SER A 160 10.02 -21.36 12.78
CA SER A 160 8.65 -21.31 12.27
C SER A 160 8.59 -20.57 10.93
N SER A 161 7.86 -21.15 9.98
CA SER A 161 7.70 -20.66 8.61
C SER A 161 6.43 -19.82 8.41
N GLY A 162 5.83 -19.36 9.52
CA GLY A 162 4.58 -18.61 9.52
C GLY A 162 4.78 -17.10 9.41
N PHE A 163 3.67 -16.39 9.17
CA PHE A 163 3.60 -14.94 9.08
C PHE A 163 2.51 -14.38 9.99
N ILE A 164 2.78 -13.24 10.62
CA ILE A 164 1.86 -12.56 11.51
C ILE A 164 1.47 -11.21 10.89
N PRO A 165 0.16 -10.92 10.70
CA PRO A 165 -0.25 -9.63 10.17
C PRO A 165 -0.05 -8.53 11.21
N ILE A 166 0.70 -7.48 10.89
CA ILE A 166 0.98 -6.37 11.81
C ILE A 166 0.12 -5.14 11.54
N ALA A 167 -0.23 -4.88 10.27
CA ALA A 167 -1.03 -3.71 9.88
C ALA A 167 -1.98 -4.03 8.72
N GLU A 168 -3.10 -3.32 8.67
CA GLU A 168 -4.12 -3.45 7.63
C GLU A 168 -4.56 -2.06 7.15
N TYR A 169 -4.70 -1.91 5.83
CA TYR A 169 -5.05 -0.67 5.17
C TYR A 169 -6.16 -0.92 4.15
N GLY A 170 -7.13 -0.01 4.05
CA GLY A 170 -8.19 -0.09 3.04
C GLY A 170 -9.09 -1.34 3.17
N THR A 171 -9.34 -1.82 4.39
CA THR A 171 -10.14 -3.05 4.63
C THR A 171 -11.57 -2.92 4.12
N GLU A 172 -12.09 -1.70 3.99
CA GLU A 172 -13.37 -1.38 3.37
C GLU A 172 -13.46 -1.83 1.92
N PHE A 173 -12.34 -1.88 1.17
CA PHE A 173 -12.33 -2.30 -0.23
C PHE A 173 -12.40 -3.82 -0.41
N GLY A 174 -12.21 -4.58 0.68
CA GLY A 174 -12.37 -6.04 0.70
C GLY A 174 -13.83 -6.47 0.88
N LYS A 175 -14.72 -5.53 1.23
CA LYS A 175 -16.14 -5.78 1.39
C LYS A 175 -16.85 -5.48 0.07
N GLY A 176 -17.66 -6.43 -0.40
CA GLY A 176 -18.51 -6.19 -1.56
C GLY A 176 -19.53 -5.10 -1.24
N SER A 177 -19.84 -4.25 -2.21
CA SER A 177 -20.94 -3.28 -2.13
C SER A 177 -21.90 -3.50 -3.29
N ARG A 178 -23.11 -2.93 -3.20
CA ARG A 178 -24.18 -3.04 -4.20
C ARG A 178 -23.70 -2.73 -5.64
N ASN A 179 -22.66 -1.89 -5.78
CA ASN A 179 -22.12 -1.44 -7.05
C ASN A 179 -20.66 -1.86 -7.32
N ARG A 180 -19.97 -2.58 -6.41
CA ARG A 180 -18.56 -2.94 -6.59
C ARG A 180 -18.23 -4.32 -6.02
N LYS A 181 -17.54 -5.12 -6.85
CA LYS A 181 -16.99 -6.41 -6.43
C LYS A 181 -15.89 -6.19 -5.37
N PRO A 182 -15.81 -7.05 -4.35
CA PRO A 182 -14.75 -6.99 -3.36
C PRO A 182 -13.39 -7.20 -4.03
N ARG A 183 -12.37 -6.47 -3.56
CA ARG A 183 -11.00 -6.68 -4.01
C ARG A 183 -10.29 -7.72 -3.15
N LYS A 184 -9.53 -8.58 -3.81
CA LYS A 184 -8.60 -9.48 -3.12
C LYS A 184 -7.53 -8.65 -2.42
N VAL A 185 -7.18 -8.98 -1.19
CA VAL A 185 -6.13 -8.30 -0.43
C VAL A 185 -4.75 -8.50 -1.08
N VAL A 186 -3.91 -7.47 -1.06
CA VAL A 186 -2.48 -7.58 -1.35
C VAL A 186 -1.75 -7.78 -0.03
N ARG A 187 -0.94 -8.84 0.07
CA ARG A 187 -0.24 -9.21 1.30
C ARG A 187 1.24 -8.90 1.14
N LEU A 188 1.72 -7.93 1.90
CA LEU A 188 3.11 -7.52 1.88
C LEU A 188 3.85 -8.17 3.04
N LEU A 189 5.06 -8.66 2.81
CA LEU A 189 5.96 -9.13 3.86
C LEU A 189 6.98 -8.04 4.14
N TYR A 190 6.96 -7.47 5.34
CA TYR A 190 8.04 -6.65 5.84
C TYR A 190 9.08 -7.53 6.51
N SER A 191 10.28 -7.58 5.94
CA SER A 191 11.45 -8.14 6.62
C SER A 191 12.18 -7.00 7.32
N GLY A 192 12.58 -7.18 8.59
CA GLY A 192 13.13 -6.14 9.48
C GLY A 192 14.36 -5.34 8.99
N SER A 193 14.78 -5.48 7.74
CA SER A 193 15.79 -4.70 7.02
C SER A 193 15.19 -3.61 6.10
N ASN A 194 14.07 -2.98 6.47
CA ASN A 194 13.35 -2.00 5.64
C ASN A 194 13.00 -2.50 4.23
N HIS A 195 12.73 -3.79 4.08
CA HIS A 195 12.47 -4.41 2.78
C HIS A 195 11.09 -5.06 2.75
N TYR A 196 10.41 -4.90 1.61
CA TYR A 196 9.10 -5.50 1.36
C TYR A 196 9.17 -6.55 0.26
N ASP A 197 8.65 -7.74 0.55
CA ASP A 197 8.38 -8.81 -0.41
C ASP A 197 6.85 -9.00 -0.56
N LEU A 198 6.44 -9.83 -1.52
CA LEU A 198 5.04 -10.21 -1.72
C LEU A 198 4.74 -11.57 -1.10
N LEU A 199 3.60 -11.71 -0.42
CA LEU A 199 3.04 -12.98 0.02
C LEU A 199 1.89 -13.40 -0.91
N VAL A 200 1.91 -14.65 -1.35
CA VAL A 200 0.88 -15.27 -2.20
C VAL A 200 0.33 -16.57 -1.62
#